data_AF-A0A2N2CIS8-F1
#
_entry.id   AF-A0A2N2CIS8-F1
#
_cell.length_a   1.000
_cell.length_b   1.000
_cell.length_c   1.000
_cell.angle_alpha   90.00
_cell.angle_beta   90.00
_cell.angle_gamma   90.00
#
_symmetry.space_group_name_H-M   'P 1'
#
loop_
_entity.id
_entity.type
_entity.pdbx_description
1 polymer ?
#
loop_
_entity_poly.entity_id
_entity_poly.type
_entity_poly.pdbx_seq_one_letter_code
_entity_poly.pdbx_strand_id
1 'polypeptide(L)' 'MREIDQMAMEAAKDEEKLSAFIGQYEFFILKNASRTAKHYVSKNDDEWAIALLAFSDAVKKYDYERGSFIGFAEL' A
#
# COMPACT_ATOMS: atom_id res chain seq x y z
N MET A 1 -14.67 2.10 12.33
CA MET A 1 -13.51 2.39 11.46
C MET A 1 -12.39 1.46 11.85
N ARG A 2 -11.81 0.70 10.91
CA ARG A 2 -10.69 -0.21 11.22
C ARG A 2 -9.44 0.64 11.43
N GLU A 3 -8.53 0.21 12.29
CA GLU A 3 -7.29 0.95 12.59
C GLU A 3 -6.51 1.29 11.32
N ILE A 4 -6.39 0.33 10.39
CA ILE A 4 -5.72 0.56 9.11
C ILE A 4 -6.38 1.64 8.26
N ASP A 5 -7.71 1.77 8.30
CA ASP A 5 -8.40 2.79 7.50
C ASP A 5 -8.07 4.18 8.04
N GLN A 6 -8.03 4.31 9.37
CA GLN A 6 -7.62 5.55 10.02
C GLN A 6 -6.17 5.88 9.66
N MET A 7 -5.27 4.91 9.75
CA MET A 7 -3.85 5.09 9.40
C MET A 7 -3.68 5.50 7.93
N ALA A 8 -4.40 4.88 7.00
CA ALA A 8 -4.35 5.23 5.59
C ALA A 8 -4.86 6.68 5.34
N MET A 9 -5.96 7.08 5.98
CA MET A 9 -6.47 8.46 5.85
C MET A 9 -5.54 9.52 6.46
N GLU A 10 -4.84 9.18 7.55
CA GLU A 10 -3.81 10.05 8.13
C GLU A 10 -2.57 10.13 7.23
N ALA A 11 -2.10 8.99 6.74
CA ALA A 11 -0.97 8.88 5.81
C ALA A 11 -1.23 9.61 4.48
N ALA A 12 -2.48 9.68 4.02
CA ALA A 12 -2.83 10.41 2.81
C ALA A 12 -2.55 11.93 2.90
N LYS A 13 -2.43 12.48 4.11
CA LYS A 13 -2.28 13.93 4.36
C LYS A 13 -0.87 14.34 4.81
N ASP A 14 0.00 13.36 5.07
CA ASP A 14 1.30 13.58 5.71
C ASP A 14 2.33 12.63 5.10
N GLU A 15 3.37 13.18 4.49
CA GLU A 15 4.40 12.40 3.79
C GLU A 15 5.26 11.55 4.74
N GLU A 16 5.50 12.00 5.98
CA GLU A 16 6.23 11.22 6.97
C GLU A 16 5.41 10.01 7.42
N LYS A 17 4.11 10.24 7.68
CA LYS A 17 3.19 9.15 8.00
C LYS A 17 2.99 8.19 6.83
N LEU A 18 3.00 8.68 5.59
CA LEU A 18 2.95 7.84 4.39
C LEU A 18 4.17 6.92 4.31
N SER A 19 5.37 7.47 4.51
CA SER A 19 6.60 6.68 4.51
C SER A 19 6.59 5.62 5.61
N ALA A 20 6.17 5.98 6.82
CA ALA A 20 6.05 5.05 7.94
C ALA A 20 5.01 3.95 7.67
N PHE A 21 3.86 4.32 7.08
CA PHE A 21 2.80 3.39 6.71
C PHE A 21 3.27 2.42 5.62
N ILE A 22 3.95 2.90 4.57
CA ILE A 22 4.57 2.05 3.55
C ILE A 22 5.55 1.05 4.19
N GLY A 23 6.41 1.51 5.11
CA GLY A 23 7.35 0.63 5.81
C GLY A 23 6.66 -0.44 6.65
N GLN A 24 5.56 -0.09 7.34
CA GLN A 24 4.79 -1.04 8.14
C GLN A 24 4.10 -2.11 7.28
N TYR A 25 3.66 -1.76 6.08
CA TYR A 25 2.95 -2.65 5.15
C TYR A 25 3.84 -3.21 4.04
N GLU A 26 5.16 -3.12 4.20
CA GLU A 26 6.14 -3.55 3.21
C GLU A 26 5.95 -5.01 2.75
N PHE A 27 5.75 -5.93 3.69
CA PHE A 27 5.50 -7.34 3.37
C PHE A 27 4.21 -7.54 2.56
N PHE A 28 3.18 -6.76 2.86
CA PHE A 28 1.93 -6.78 2.10
C PHE A 28 2.17 -6.31 0.65
N ILE A 29 2.95 -5.25 0.46
CA ILE A 29 3.29 -4.72 -0.86
C ILE A 29 4.13 -5.75 -1.64
N LEU A 30 5.17 -6.34 -1.03
CA LEU A 30 5.99 -7.39 -1.66
C LEU A 30 5.18 -8.63 -2.03
N LYS A 31 4.27 -9.06 -1.15
CA LYS A 31 3.37 -10.20 -1.41
C LYS A 31 2.47 -9.94 -2.61
N ASN A 32 1.87 -8.74 -2.69
CA ASN A 32 1.03 -8.37 -3.82
C ASN A 32 1.83 -8.24 -5.11
N ALA A 33 3.00 -7.61 -5.08
CA ALA A 33 3.91 -7.52 -6.21
C ALA A 33 4.27 -8.92 -6.75
N SER A 34 4.69 -9.82 -5.86
CA SER A 34 5.04 -11.22 -6.22
C SER A 34 3.85 -11.97 -6.80
N ARG A 35 2.65 -11.80 -6.21
CA ARG A 35 1.41 -12.43 -6.69
C ARG A 35 1.07 -11.99 -8.10
N THR A 36 1.19 -10.69 -8.38
CA THR A 36 0.90 -10.10 -9.69
C THR A 36 1.95 -10.49 -10.73
N ALA A 37 3.24 -10.48 -10.36
CA ALA A 37 4.36 -10.83 -11.23
C ALA A 37 4.47 -12.36 -11.49
N LYS A 38 3.85 -13.19 -10.64
CA LYS A 38 3.90 -14.67 -10.68
C LYS A 38 5.30 -15.25 -10.43
N HIS A 39 6.17 -14.50 -9.77
CA HIS A 39 7.45 -14.96 -9.23
C HIS A 39 7.75 -14.22 -7.92
N TYR A 40 8.78 -14.66 -7.20
CA TYR A 40 9.24 -13.95 -6.02
C TYR A 40 9.80 -12.57 -6.42
N VAL A 41 9.33 -11.53 -5.76
CA VAL A 41 9.80 -10.14 -5.89
C VAL A 41 10.49 -9.73 -4.60
N SER A 42 11.66 -9.13 -4.73
CA SER A 42 12.49 -8.53 -3.70
C SER A 42 12.52 -7.01 -3.84
N LYS A 43 13.11 -6.32 -2.86
CA LYS A 43 13.21 -4.85 -2.89
C LYS A 43 14.18 -4.30 -3.94
N ASN A 44 14.96 -5.17 -4.59
CA ASN A 44 15.91 -4.78 -5.63
C ASN A 44 15.31 -4.92 -7.03
N ASP A 45 14.09 -5.45 -7.15
CA ASP A 45 13.43 -5.69 -8.43
C ASP A 45 12.58 -4.49 -8.84
N ASP A 46 12.38 -4.29 -10.14
CA ASP A 46 11.64 -3.15 -10.68
C ASP A 46 10.15 -3.19 -10.27
N GLU A 47 9.59 -4.40 -10.11
CA GLU A 47 8.22 -4.61 -9.64
C GLU A 47 8.01 -4.04 -8.24
N TRP A 48 9.04 -4.02 -7.38
CA TRP A 48 8.95 -3.41 -6.07
C TRP A 48 8.72 -1.90 -6.16
N ALA A 49 9.46 -1.21 -7.03
CA ALA A 49 9.30 0.23 -7.23
C ALA A 49 7.91 0.56 -7.79
N ILE A 50 7.40 -0.25 -8.72
CA ILE A 50 6.05 -0.09 -9.27
C ILE A 50 4.99 -0.32 -8.18
N ALA A 51 5.14 -1.37 -7.36
CA ALA A 51 4.21 -1.67 -6.28
C ALA A 51 4.20 -0.59 -5.18
N LEU A 52 5.35 -0.01 -4.86
CA LEU A 52 5.46 1.13 -3.94
C LEU A 52 4.68 2.34 -4.46
N LEU A 53 4.86 2.69 -5.74
CA LEU A 53 4.14 3.79 -6.36
C LEU A 53 2.62 3.54 -6.34
N ALA A 54 2.19 2.34 -6.72
CA ALA A 54 0.78 1.96 -6.70
C ALA A 54 0.17 2.02 -5.30
N PHE A 55 0.87 1.52 -4.29
CA PHE A 55 0.40 1.56 -2.90
C PHE A 55 0.32 2.99 -2.36
N SER A 56 1.32 3.84 -2.65
CA SER A 56 1.30 5.26 -2.32
C SER A 56 0.09 5.98 -2.94
N ASP A 57 -0.19 5.67 -4.20
CA ASP A 57 -1.38 6.16 -4.91
C ASP A 57 -2.68 5.66 -4.29
N ALA A 58 -2.73 4.40 -3.87
CA ALA A 58 -3.87 3.83 -3.18
C ALA A 58 -4.15 4.54 -1.84
N VAL A 59 -3.11 4.84 -1.05
CA VAL A 59 -3.27 5.63 0.19
C VAL A 59 -3.87 7.00 -0.10
N LYS A 60 -3.36 7.70 -1.12
CA LYS A 60 -3.84 9.05 -1.49
C LYS A 60 -5.26 9.07 -2.04
N LYS A 61 -5.68 8.00 -2.74
CA LYS A 61 -7.01 7.88 -3.36
C LYS A 61 -8.02 7.15 -2.47
N TYR A 62 -7.62 6.73 -1.28
CA TYR A 62 -8.48 5.94 -0.41
C TYR A 62 -9.69 6.75 0.06
N ASP A 63 -10.86 6.12 -0.07
CA ASP A 63 -12.14 6.64 0.39
C ASP A 63 -12.79 5.59 1.29
N TYR A 64 -12.90 5.90 2.58
CA TYR A 64 -13.43 4.99 3.60
C TYR A 64 -14.88 4.55 3.31
N GLU A 65 -15.68 5.38 2.66
CA GLU A 65 -17.07 5.07 2.34
C GLU A 65 -17.18 3.98 1.25
N ARG A 66 -16.09 3.73 0.52
CA ARG A 66 -16.05 2.73 -0.58
C ARG A 66 -15.59 1.34 -0.15
N GLY A 67 -15.18 1.14 1.10
CA GLY A 67 -14.81 -0.17 1.61
C GLY A 67 -13.63 -0.17 2.57
N SER A 68 -12.88 -1.28 2.62
CA SER A 68 -11.66 -1.40 3.41
C SER A 68 -10.44 -0.96 2.65
N PHE A 69 -9.46 -0.36 3.33
CA PHE A 69 -8.19 -0.01 2.69
C PHE A 69 -7.47 -1.24 2.10
N ILE A 70 -7.36 -2.35 2.85
CA ILE A 70 -6.74 -3.59 2.34
C ILE A 70 -7.41 -4.06 1.06
N GLY A 71 -8.74 -4.23 1.10
CA GLY A 71 -9.49 -4.66 -0.07
C GLY A 71 -9.34 -3.73 -1.26
N PHE A 72 -9.23 -2.41 -1.04
CA PHE A 72 -8.95 -1.44 -2.11
C PHE A 72 -7.52 -1.55 -2.66
N ALA A 73 -6.53 -1.75 -1.79
CA ALA A 73 -5.11 -1.83 -2.16
C ALA A 73 -4.70 -3.18 -2.77
N GLU A 74 -5.55 -4.22 -2.67
CA GLU A 74 -5.31 -5.53 -3.31
C GLU A 74 -5.88 -5.65 -4.73
N LEU A 75 -6.68 -4.68 -5.19
CA LEU A 75 -7.31 -4.66 -6.52
C LEU A 75 -6.30 -4.37 -7.63
#